data_AF-A0A531MPS7-F1
#
_entry.id   AF-A0A531MPS7-F1
#
_cell.length_a   1.000
_cell.length_b   1.000
_cell.length_c   1.000
_cell.angle_alpha   90.00
_cell.angle_beta   90.00
_cell.angle_gamma   90.00
#
_symmetry.space_group_name_H-M   'P 1'
#
loop_
_entity.id
_entity.type
_entity.pdbx_description
1 polymer ?
#
loop_
_entity_poly.entity_id
_entity_poly.type
_entity_poly.pdbx_seq_one_letter_code
_entity_poly.pdbx_strand_id
1 'polypeptide(L)'
;MNGLTTSYPVGSPVRHDSAPAYASDFGALRQEFRQAAERAGAELSEYVHPLNGPDGGPLATDVALLGRRDARKLIVLISGTHGIEGPFGSTCQTAWLGQKNLRRLPDDTAILAIHLINPWGTAWSRRVNEDNVDLNRNFIDWSAGAPVNNGYAGLHDAVAYREWAGPDRIAADEKLAAARKRLGHAGLAAIVEAGQYEFADGMFYGGGGPVWSNRTLNEILKTFAGAAHQVIVFDLHTGAGPYGYPALLSVASSEHAGLAWGKSIFGP
;
A
#
# COMPACT_ATOMS: atom_id res chain seq x y z
N MET A 1 -18.98 10.45 12.33
CA MET A 1 -18.76 10.69 13.77
C MET A 1 -18.23 12.10 13.94
N ASN A 2 -18.85 12.88 14.82
CA ASN A 2 -18.43 14.26 15.13
C ASN A 2 -17.11 14.23 15.91
N GLY A 3 -16.06 14.84 15.36
CA GLY A 3 -14.78 15.05 16.04
C GLY A 3 -14.67 16.48 16.56
N LEU A 4 -14.93 16.63 17.86
CA LEU A 4 -14.69 17.84 18.63
C LEU A 4 -13.20 18.23 18.59
N THR A 5 -12.94 19.51 18.37
CA THR A 5 -11.63 20.14 18.54
C THR A 5 -11.25 20.16 20.01
N THR A 6 -10.44 19.19 20.45
CA THR A 6 -9.69 19.28 21.71
C THR A 6 -8.21 19.48 21.39
N SER A 7 -7.72 20.69 21.62
CA SER A 7 -6.31 21.05 21.59
C SER A 7 -5.58 20.41 22.77
N TYR A 8 -4.68 19.46 22.49
CA TYR A 8 -3.70 19.00 23.46
C TYR A 8 -2.44 19.88 23.36
N PRO A 9 -1.76 20.19 24.48
CA PRO A 9 -0.50 20.93 24.44
C PRO A 9 0.56 20.06 23.76
N VAL A 10 1.06 20.53 22.62
CA VAL A 10 2.17 19.92 21.89
C VAL A 10 3.44 20.16 22.70
N GLY A 11 3.88 19.15 23.45
CA GLY A 11 5.26 19.10 23.92
C GLY A 11 6.19 19.09 22.70
N SER A 12 7.27 19.89 22.75
CA SER A 12 8.24 19.99 21.66
C SER A 12 8.70 18.60 21.21
N PRO A 13 8.55 18.24 19.92
CA PRO A 13 9.08 16.98 19.44
C PRO A 13 10.61 17.03 19.56
N VAL A 14 11.16 16.10 20.33
CA VAL A 14 12.59 15.80 20.28
C VAL A 14 12.91 15.41 18.84
N ARG A 15 13.63 16.28 18.12
CA ARG A 15 14.19 15.92 16.82
C ARG A 15 15.20 14.81 17.05
N HIS A 16 14.88 13.60 16.61
CA HIS A 16 15.90 12.59 16.35
C HIS A 16 16.67 13.06 15.10
N ASP A 17 17.73 13.86 15.30
CA ASP A 17 18.62 14.42 14.26
C ASP A 17 19.51 13.35 13.59
N SER A 18 18.96 12.17 13.32
CA SER A 18 19.60 11.16 12.48
C SER A 18 18.53 10.28 11.80
N ALA A 19 17.60 10.90 11.08
CA ALA A 19 16.87 10.17 10.06
C ALA A 19 17.88 9.83 8.95
N PRO A 20 18.16 8.54 8.66
CA PRO A 20 18.97 8.19 7.51
C PRO A 20 18.35 8.80 6.25
N ALA A 21 19.19 9.21 5.29
CA ALA A 21 18.72 9.69 4.00
C ALA A 21 17.81 8.62 3.38
N TYR A 22 16.56 8.98 3.06
CA TYR A 22 15.66 8.07 2.36
C TYR A 22 16.23 7.82 0.97
N ALA A 23 16.56 6.56 0.66
CA ALA A 23 16.72 6.16 -0.73
C ALA A 23 15.37 6.40 -1.43
N SER A 24 15.30 7.40 -2.31
CA SER A 24 14.13 7.61 -3.17
C SER A 24 14.25 6.84 -4.49
N ASP A 25 15.43 6.28 -4.75
CA ASP A 25 15.70 5.50 -5.94
C ASP A 25 15.30 4.03 -5.74
N PHE A 26 14.61 3.47 -6.73
CA PHE A 26 14.13 2.08 -6.67
C PHE A 26 15.28 1.08 -6.51
N GLY A 27 16.37 1.26 -7.25
CA GLY A 27 17.54 0.38 -7.21
C GLY A 27 18.18 0.36 -5.82
N ALA A 28 18.36 1.52 -5.21
CA ALA A 28 18.88 1.65 -3.85
C ALA A 28 17.96 0.98 -2.80
N LEU A 29 16.65 1.26 -2.86
CA LEU A 29 15.66 0.63 -1.96
C LEU A 29 15.72 -0.90 -2.02
N ARG A 30 15.82 -1.43 -3.24
CA ARG A 30 15.93 -2.86 -3.51
C ARG A 30 17.22 -3.45 -2.97
N GLN A 31 18.35 -2.81 -3.26
CA GLN A 31 19.67 -3.25 -2.80
C GLN A 31 19.74 -3.31 -1.27
N GLU A 32 19.25 -2.28 -0.59
CA GLU A 32 19.27 -2.20 0.87
C GLU A 32 18.40 -3.29 1.51
N PHE A 33 17.19 -3.52 1.00
CA PHE A 33 16.28 -4.57 1.47
C PHE A 33 16.92 -5.96 1.33
N ARG A 34 17.44 -6.28 0.14
CA ARG A 34 18.06 -7.58 -0.13
C ARG A 34 19.27 -7.83 0.77
N GLN A 35 20.14 -6.83 0.95
CA GLN A 35 21.27 -6.95 1.87
C GLN A 35 20.82 -7.15 3.33
N ALA A 36 19.76 -6.47 3.77
CA ALA A 36 19.21 -6.66 5.11
C ALA A 36 18.63 -8.08 5.28
N ALA A 37 17.89 -8.57 4.28
CA ALA A 37 17.34 -9.91 4.25
C ALA A 37 18.45 -11.00 4.28
N GLU A 38 19.50 -10.85 3.47
CA GLU A 38 20.67 -11.74 3.47
C GLU A 38 21.35 -11.78 4.84
N ARG A 39 21.58 -10.61 5.46
CA ARG A 39 22.15 -10.53 6.81
C ARG A 39 21.24 -11.15 7.87
N ALA A 40 19.92 -11.08 7.68
CA ALA A 40 18.95 -11.73 8.55
C ALA A 40 18.91 -13.26 8.38
N GLY A 41 19.51 -13.79 7.30
CA GLY A 41 19.47 -15.21 6.94
C GLY A 41 18.15 -15.62 6.30
N ALA A 42 17.45 -14.68 5.65
CA ALA A 42 16.21 -14.95 4.96
C ALA A 42 16.45 -15.73 3.66
N GLU A 43 15.50 -16.58 3.31
CA GLU A 43 15.39 -17.12 1.96
C GLU A 43 14.86 -16.02 1.03
N LEU A 44 15.61 -15.69 -0.02
CA LEU A 44 15.25 -14.67 -1.00
C LEU A 44 14.66 -15.27 -2.27
N SER A 45 13.64 -14.62 -2.82
CA SER A 45 13.07 -14.89 -4.14
C SER A 45 12.76 -13.58 -4.86
N GLU A 46 12.77 -13.60 -6.19
CA GLU A 46 12.57 -12.42 -7.04
C GLU A 46 11.45 -12.70 -8.04
N TYR A 47 10.57 -11.72 -8.22
CA TYR A 47 9.50 -11.73 -9.22
C TYR A 47 9.71 -10.54 -10.16
N VAL A 48 10.32 -10.82 -11.30
CA VAL A 48 10.71 -9.79 -12.28
C VAL A 48 9.46 -9.21 -12.96
N HIS A 49 9.39 -7.89 -12.99
CA HIS A 49 8.37 -7.14 -13.69
C HIS A 49 8.72 -7.05 -15.19
N PRO A 50 7.75 -7.19 -16.11
CA PRO A 50 8.04 -7.19 -17.55
C PRO A 50 8.49 -5.83 -18.11
N LEU A 51 8.14 -4.73 -17.43
CA LEU A 51 8.54 -3.37 -17.79
C LEU A 51 9.75 -2.90 -16.98
N ASN A 52 10.47 -1.93 -17.53
CA ASN A 52 11.63 -1.30 -16.91
C ASN A 52 11.27 -0.03 -16.14
N GLY A 53 12.21 0.40 -15.30
CA GLY A 53 12.17 1.66 -14.57
C GLY A 53 12.43 2.87 -15.47
N PRO A 54 12.33 4.10 -14.92
CA PRO A 54 12.56 5.34 -15.65
C PRO A 54 14.01 5.48 -16.16
N ASP A 55 14.96 4.78 -15.55
CA ASP A 55 16.37 4.69 -15.98
C ASP A 55 16.62 3.56 -17.00
N GLY A 56 15.58 2.82 -17.38
CA GLY A 56 15.67 1.64 -18.25
C GLY A 56 16.12 0.36 -17.52
N GLY A 57 16.36 0.41 -16.22
CA GLY A 57 16.76 -0.74 -15.40
C GLY A 57 15.61 -1.71 -15.12
N PRO A 58 15.92 -2.96 -14.72
CA PRO A 58 14.90 -3.96 -14.42
C PRO A 58 14.14 -3.62 -13.14
N LEU A 59 12.85 -3.92 -13.14
CA LEU A 59 11.98 -3.81 -11.97
C LEU A 59 11.62 -5.20 -11.45
N ALA A 60 11.45 -5.34 -10.14
CA ALA A 60 11.05 -6.59 -9.52
C ALA A 60 10.42 -6.36 -8.15
N THR A 61 9.57 -7.31 -7.73
CA THR A 61 9.20 -7.49 -6.32
C THR A 61 10.13 -8.52 -5.73
N ASP A 62 10.81 -8.19 -4.63
CA ASP A 62 11.62 -9.13 -3.87
C ASP A 62 10.82 -9.71 -2.70
N VAL A 63 11.08 -10.97 -2.39
CA VAL A 63 10.44 -11.68 -1.28
C VAL A 63 11.52 -12.24 -0.36
N ALA A 64 11.39 -11.97 0.93
CA ALA A 64 12.26 -12.53 1.97
C ALA A 64 11.43 -13.34 2.96
N LEU A 65 11.75 -14.63 3.10
CA LEU A 65 11.17 -15.52 4.09
C LEU A 65 12.16 -15.74 5.25
N LEU A 66 11.75 -15.40 6.47
CA LEU A 66 12.43 -15.76 7.71
C LEU A 66 11.65 -16.85 8.44
N GLY A 67 12.33 -17.92 8.85
CA GLY A 67 11.71 -19.09 9.47
C GLY A 67 11.46 -20.22 8.47
N ARG A 68 10.65 -21.20 8.85
CA ARG A 68 10.42 -22.40 8.04
C ARG A 68 9.31 -22.19 7.01
N ARG A 69 9.48 -22.72 5.80
CA ARG A 69 8.45 -22.73 4.73
C ARG A 69 7.14 -23.42 5.15
N ASP A 70 7.19 -24.36 6.09
CA ASP A 70 6.04 -25.12 6.58
C ASP A 70 5.48 -24.61 7.92
N ALA A 71 5.89 -23.42 8.37
CA ALA A 71 5.42 -22.79 9.59
C ALA A 71 3.89 -22.64 9.60
N ARG A 72 3.28 -22.91 10.76
CA ARG A 72 1.82 -22.84 10.93
C ARG A 72 1.32 -21.42 11.18
N LYS A 73 2.20 -20.53 11.63
CA LYS A 73 1.94 -19.11 11.86
C LYS A 73 2.77 -18.28 10.90
N LEU A 74 2.12 -17.34 10.21
CA LEU A 74 2.76 -16.50 9.22
C LEU A 74 2.41 -15.03 9.46
N ILE A 75 3.43 -14.19 9.54
CA ILE A 75 3.27 -12.74 9.43
C ILE A 75 3.68 -12.36 8.01
N VAL A 76 2.78 -11.72 7.27
CA VAL A 76 3.04 -11.20 5.94
C VAL A 76 3.19 -9.68 6.05
N LEU A 77 4.29 -9.15 5.56
CA LEU A 77 4.56 -7.71 5.49
C LEU A 77 4.59 -7.31 4.02
N ILE A 78 3.67 -6.46 3.58
CA ILE A 78 3.59 -5.96 2.20
C ILE A 78 4.00 -4.48 2.22
N SER A 79 4.79 -4.08 1.23
CA SER A 79 5.08 -2.67 0.98
C SER A 79 4.80 -2.29 -0.46
N GLY A 80 4.56 -1.00 -0.68
CA GLY A 80 4.43 -0.44 -2.01
C GLY A 80 3.18 -0.89 -2.75
N THR A 81 2.08 -1.19 -2.06
CA THR A 81 0.77 -1.35 -2.73
C THR A 81 0.41 -0.07 -3.49
N HIS A 82 0.55 1.08 -2.83
CA HIS A 82 0.68 2.36 -3.52
C HIS A 82 2.17 2.63 -3.76
N GLY A 83 2.58 2.77 -5.02
CA GLY A 83 3.99 2.88 -5.36
C GLY A 83 4.68 4.10 -4.75
N ILE A 84 4.02 5.25 -4.70
CA ILE A 84 4.53 6.48 -4.07
C ILE A 84 4.84 6.32 -2.58
N GLU A 85 4.23 5.33 -1.92
CA GLU A 85 4.42 5.00 -0.51
C GLU A 85 5.46 3.88 -0.32
N GLY A 86 5.97 3.31 -1.42
CA GLY A 86 6.98 2.28 -1.47
C GLY A 86 8.26 2.61 -0.70
N PRO A 87 8.85 3.83 -0.80
CA PRO A 87 10.04 4.18 -0.03
C PRO A 87 9.84 4.02 1.48
N PHE A 88 8.69 4.44 2.02
CA PHE A 88 8.36 4.26 3.43
C PHE A 88 8.32 2.78 3.82
N GLY A 89 7.51 1.98 3.12
CA GLY A 89 7.36 0.56 3.43
C GLY A 89 8.66 -0.22 3.29
N SER A 90 9.45 0.09 2.25
CA SER A 90 10.79 -0.47 2.03
C SER A 90 11.74 -0.12 3.19
N THR A 91 11.84 1.15 3.57
CA THR A 91 12.71 1.56 4.69
C THR A 91 12.29 0.87 6.00
N CYS A 92 10.99 0.75 6.28
CA CYS A 92 10.49 0.03 7.44
C CYS A 92 10.90 -1.45 7.42
N GLN A 93 10.67 -2.15 6.30
CA GLN A 93 11.05 -3.55 6.14
C GLN A 93 12.56 -3.75 6.29
N THR A 94 13.38 -2.93 5.62
CA THR A 94 14.85 -2.96 5.68
C THR A 94 15.37 -2.72 7.10
N ALA A 95 14.88 -1.67 7.77
CA ALA A 95 15.30 -1.34 9.12
C ALA A 95 14.91 -2.45 10.11
N TRP A 96 13.71 -3.01 9.96
CA TRP A 96 13.25 -4.12 10.78
C TRP A 96 14.11 -5.38 10.55
N LEU A 97 14.35 -5.78 9.29
CA LEU A 97 15.24 -6.90 8.93
C LEU A 97 16.66 -6.74 9.47
N GLY A 98 17.13 -5.49 9.62
CA GLY A 98 18.43 -5.17 10.20
C GLY A 98 18.54 -5.40 11.72
N GLN A 99 17.44 -5.69 12.42
CA GLN A 99 17.46 -5.87 13.88
C GLN A 99 18.06 -7.23 14.29
N LYS A 100 18.95 -7.20 15.30
CA LYS A 100 19.73 -8.38 15.73
C LYS A 100 18.90 -9.52 16.34
N ASN A 101 17.69 -9.25 16.80
CA ASN A 101 16.82 -10.17 17.53
C ASN A 101 15.90 -11.01 16.63
N LEU A 102 15.84 -10.75 15.32
CA LEU A 102 14.94 -11.49 14.41
C LEU A 102 15.28 -12.97 14.22
N ARG A 103 16.49 -13.40 14.62
CA ARG A 103 16.96 -14.79 14.49
C ARG A 103 16.36 -15.76 15.51
N ARG A 104 15.37 -15.34 16.31
CA ARG A 104 14.72 -16.17 17.35
C ARG A 104 13.21 -16.22 17.18
N LEU A 105 12.74 -16.48 15.97
CA LEU A 105 11.34 -16.84 15.77
C LEU A 105 11.06 -18.20 16.42
N PRO A 106 9.88 -18.40 17.03
CA PRO A 106 9.42 -19.74 17.38
C PRO A 106 9.43 -20.66 16.16
N ASP A 107 9.70 -21.95 16.37
CA ASP A 107 9.84 -22.93 15.27
C ASP A 107 8.59 -23.04 14.38
N ASP A 108 7.41 -22.72 14.91
CA ASP A 108 6.13 -22.77 14.20
C ASP A 108 5.75 -21.45 13.51
N THR A 109 6.64 -20.46 13.53
CA THR A 109 6.38 -19.09 13.07
C THR A 109 7.36 -18.67 11.98
N ALA A 110 6.81 -18.10 10.90
CA ALA A 110 7.59 -17.49 9.82
C ALA A 110 7.13 -16.06 9.54
N ILE A 111 8.01 -15.29 8.90
CA ILE A 111 7.74 -13.94 8.44
C ILE A 111 8.06 -13.86 6.95
N LEU A 112 7.09 -13.41 6.17
CA LEU A 112 7.17 -13.23 4.73
C LEU A 112 7.11 -11.73 4.41
N ALA A 113 8.27 -11.13 4.13
CA ALA A 113 8.35 -9.75 3.68
C ALA A 113 8.28 -9.71 2.14
N ILE A 114 7.23 -9.08 1.63
CA ILE A 114 6.99 -8.82 0.21
C ILE A 114 7.34 -7.35 -0.01
N HIS A 115 8.48 -7.13 -0.66
CA HIS A 115 9.07 -5.82 -0.89
C HIS A 115 8.60 -5.25 -2.22
N LEU A 116 7.89 -4.12 -2.15
CA LEU A 116 7.40 -3.35 -3.30
C LEU A 116 6.55 -4.19 -4.26
N ILE A 117 5.31 -4.52 -3.87
CA ILE A 117 4.38 -5.28 -4.72
C ILE A 117 3.97 -4.51 -5.99
N ASN A 118 4.08 -3.18 -5.98
CA ASN A 118 4.01 -2.31 -7.16
C ASN A 118 5.40 -1.71 -7.46
N PRO A 119 6.34 -2.48 -8.05
CA PRO A 119 7.68 -1.99 -8.31
C PRO A 119 7.68 -0.87 -9.36
N TRP A 120 6.78 -0.95 -10.35
CA TRP A 120 6.59 0.11 -11.34
C TRP A 120 6.11 1.41 -10.70
N GLY A 121 5.02 1.37 -9.93
CA GLY A 121 4.51 2.55 -9.25
C GLY A 121 5.57 3.18 -8.35
N THR A 122 6.38 2.37 -7.68
CA THR A 122 7.46 2.86 -6.82
C THR A 122 8.53 3.59 -7.63
N ALA A 123 9.06 2.95 -8.68
CA ALA A 123 10.11 3.53 -9.52
C ALA A 123 9.66 4.81 -10.23
N TRP A 124 8.38 4.89 -10.62
CA TRP A 124 7.80 6.05 -11.30
C TRP A 124 7.19 7.08 -10.35
N SER A 125 7.29 6.89 -9.03
CA SER A 125 6.68 7.78 -8.01
C SER A 125 5.18 7.99 -8.23
N ARG A 126 4.46 6.89 -8.47
CA ARG A 126 3.01 6.85 -8.73
C ARG A 126 2.31 6.06 -7.66
N ARG A 127 1.12 6.51 -7.24
CA ARG A 127 0.21 5.71 -6.41
C ARG A 127 -0.19 4.41 -7.10
N VAL A 128 -0.50 4.50 -8.39
CA VAL A 128 -1.02 3.45 -9.25
C VAL A 128 0.09 2.61 -9.90
N ASN A 129 -0.28 1.49 -10.52
CA ASN A 129 0.62 0.71 -11.36
C ASN A 129 0.78 1.30 -12.78
N GLU A 130 1.44 0.56 -13.67
CA GLU A 130 1.69 0.87 -15.09
C GLU A 130 0.43 1.12 -15.93
N ASP A 131 -0.72 0.58 -15.51
CA ASP A 131 -2.01 0.65 -16.21
C ASP A 131 -2.96 1.70 -15.58
N ASN A 132 -2.42 2.59 -14.74
CA ASN A 132 -3.20 3.52 -13.92
C ASN A 132 -4.14 2.83 -12.91
N VAL A 133 -3.90 1.56 -12.58
CA VAL A 133 -4.71 0.80 -11.63
C VAL A 133 -4.26 1.08 -10.20
N ASP A 134 -5.22 1.47 -9.36
CA ASP A 134 -5.05 1.48 -7.90
C ASP A 134 -5.17 0.03 -7.40
N LEU A 135 -4.05 -0.53 -6.92
CA LEU A 135 -4.01 -1.91 -6.48
C LEU A 135 -4.98 -2.20 -5.33
N ASN A 136 -5.29 -1.22 -4.49
CA ASN A 136 -6.26 -1.35 -3.41
C ASN A 136 -7.72 -1.40 -3.92
N ARG A 137 -7.94 -1.39 -5.23
CA ARG A 137 -9.22 -1.70 -5.89
C ARG A 137 -9.11 -2.92 -6.82
N ASN A 138 -7.93 -3.45 -7.09
CA ASN A 138 -7.77 -4.56 -8.04
C ASN A 138 -7.96 -5.96 -7.41
N PHE A 139 -7.82 -6.08 -6.08
CA PHE A 139 -8.00 -7.36 -5.36
C PHE A 139 -9.48 -7.62 -5.03
N ILE A 140 -10.28 -7.84 -6.08
CA ILE A 140 -11.68 -8.25 -6.00
C ILE A 140 -11.86 -9.69 -6.51
N ASP A 141 -13.06 -10.25 -6.30
CA ASP A 141 -13.46 -11.48 -6.99
C ASP A 141 -13.81 -11.16 -8.46
N TRP A 142 -12.80 -11.28 -9.32
CA TRP A 142 -12.95 -11.06 -10.77
C TRP A 142 -13.94 -12.04 -11.44
N SER A 143 -14.28 -13.17 -10.81
CA SER A 143 -15.29 -14.09 -11.36
C SER A 143 -16.72 -13.57 -11.16
N ALA A 144 -16.94 -12.71 -10.17
CA ALA A 144 -18.22 -12.04 -9.91
C ALA A 144 -18.41 -10.75 -10.75
N GLY A 145 -17.38 -10.34 -11.50
CA GLY A 145 -17.35 -9.10 -12.26
C GLY A 145 -16.94 -7.88 -11.44
N ALA A 146 -16.62 -6.78 -12.13
CA ALA A 146 -16.19 -5.55 -11.49
C ALA A 146 -17.35 -4.83 -10.78
N PRO A 147 -17.15 -4.29 -9.56
CA PRO A 147 -18.14 -3.46 -8.88
C PRO A 147 -18.54 -2.23 -9.72
N VAL A 148 -19.83 -1.93 -9.74
CA VAL A 148 -20.37 -0.76 -10.44
C VAL A 148 -20.41 0.44 -9.49
N ASN A 149 -19.90 1.59 -9.95
CA ASN A 149 -19.99 2.86 -9.23
C ASN A 149 -20.82 3.88 -10.03
N ASN A 150 -22.14 3.78 -9.90
CA ASN A 150 -23.09 4.65 -10.60
C ASN A 150 -22.90 6.15 -10.33
N GLY A 151 -22.22 6.52 -9.23
CA GLY A 151 -21.96 7.92 -8.88
C GLY A 151 -20.75 8.53 -9.60
N TYR A 152 -19.82 7.70 -10.09
CA TYR A 152 -18.51 8.17 -10.54
C TYR A 152 -18.57 8.90 -11.88
N ALA A 153 -19.34 8.41 -12.84
CA ALA A 153 -19.41 9.00 -14.19
C ALA A 153 -19.76 10.50 -14.14
N GLY A 154 -20.67 10.91 -13.24
CA GLY A 154 -21.03 12.31 -13.04
C GLY A 154 -19.97 13.17 -12.33
N LEU A 155 -18.91 12.57 -11.80
CA LEU A 155 -17.77 13.22 -11.16
C LEU A 155 -16.47 13.11 -11.96
N HIS A 156 -16.40 12.25 -12.98
CA HIS A 156 -15.16 11.92 -13.69
C HIS A 156 -14.41 13.18 -14.15
N ASP A 157 -15.03 14.04 -14.96
CA ASP A 157 -14.41 15.27 -15.44
C ASP A 157 -14.11 16.31 -14.33
N ALA A 158 -14.65 16.13 -13.12
CA ALA A 158 -14.36 17.00 -11.99
C ALA A 158 -13.05 16.60 -11.28
N VAL A 159 -12.59 15.36 -11.49
CA VAL A 159 -11.45 14.77 -10.77
C VAL A 159 -10.36 14.20 -11.70
N ALA A 160 -10.67 14.03 -12.98
CA ALA A 160 -9.76 13.61 -14.03
C ALA A 160 -9.81 14.64 -15.17
N TYR A 161 -8.70 15.35 -15.36
CA TYR A 161 -8.54 16.41 -16.36
C TYR A 161 -7.08 16.42 -16.84
N ARG A 162 -6.84 16.93 -18.04
CA ARG A 162 -5.54 16.80 -18.71
C ARG A 162 -4.61 17.96 -18.42
N GLU A 163 -5.18 19.16 -18.27
CA GLU A 163 -4.42 20.38 -18.10
C GLU A 163 -4.20 20.69 -16.62
N TRP A 164 -2.95 20.96 -16.24
CA TRP A 164 -2.64 21.41 -14.88
C TRP A 164 -3.21 22.82 -14.60
N ALA A 165 -3.23 23.67 -15.62
CA ALA A 165 -3.81 25.00 -15.61
C ALA A 165 -4.40 25.29 -16.99
N GLY A 166 -5.51 26.03 -17.04
CA GLY A 166 -6.21 26.33 -18.30
C GLY A 166 -7.72 26.19 -18.18
N PRO A 167 -8.46 26.34 -19.29
CA PRO A 167 -9.91 26.22 -19.32
C PRO A 167 -10.43 24.87 -18.83
N ASP A 168 -9.74 23.77 -19.14
CA ASP A 168 -10.10 22.42 -18.69
C ASP A 168 -10.03 22.33 -17.15
N ARG A 169 -8.93 22.82 -16.58
CA ARG A 169 -8.75 22.90 -15.11
C ARG A 169 -9.83 23.73 -14.43
N ILE A 170 -10.15 24.91 -14.99
CA ILE A 170 -11.18 25.80 -14.43
C ILE A 170 -12.54 25.10 -14.44
N ALA A 171 -12.90 24.47 -15.56
CA ALA A 171 -14.15 23.73 -15.68
C ALA A 171 -14.23 22.55 -14.68
N ALA A 172 -13.13 21.82 -14.47
CA ALA A 172 -13.05 20.75 -13.48
C ALA A 172 -13.24 21.28 -12.04
N ASP A 173 -12.57 22.38 -11.68
CA ASP A 173 -12.71 23.00 -10.36
C ASP A 173 -14.15 23.50 -10.12
N GLU A 174 -14.81 24.08 -11.13
CA GLU A 174 -16.23 24.47 -11.07
C GLU A 174 -17.16 23.26 -10.87
N LYS A 175 -16.96 22.19 -11.65
CA LYS A 175 -17.72 20.92 -11.50
C LYS A 175 -17.52 20.33 -10.10
N LEU A 176 -16.28 20.32 -9.59
CA LEU A 176 -15.95 19.81 -8.26
C LEU A 176 -16.60 20.66 -7.16
N ALA A 177 -16.58 21.98 -7.29
CA ALA A 177 -17.25 22.90 -6.35
C ALA A 177 -18.76 22.69 -6.32
N ALA A 178 -19.40 22.55 -7.50
CA ALA A 178 -20.83 22.24 -7.61
C ALA A 178 -21.17 20.89 -6.98
N ALA A 179 -20.37 19.86 -7.23
CA ALA A 179 -20.53 18.54 -6.64
C ALA A 179 -20.36 18.58 -5.11
N ARG A 180 -19.37 19.33 -4.61
CA ARG A 180 -19.13 19.53 -3.16
C ARG A 180 -20.30 20.22 -2.47
N LYS A 181 -20.93 21.22 -3.12
CA LYS A 181 -22.12 21.89 -2.61
C LYS A 181 -23.32 20.94 -2.52
N ARG A 182 -23.47 20.05 -3.51
CA ARG A 182 -24.60 19.09 -3.60
C ARG A 182 -24.46 17.91 -2.64
N LEU A 183 -23.28 17.31 -2.56
CA LEU A 183 -23.05 16.02 -1.89
C LEU A 183 -22.36 16.17 -0.52
N GLY A 184 -21.77 17.34 -0.25
CA GLY A 184 -20.83 17.51 0.85
C GLY A 184 -19.54 16.72 0.65
N HIS A 185 -18.59 16.90 1.56
CA HIS A 185 -17.30 16.20 1.50
C HIS A 185 -17.46 14.68 1.65
N ALA A 186 -18.28 14.24 2.62
CA ALA A 186 -18.49 12.82 2.88
C ALA A 186 -19.17 12.10 1.69
N GLY A 187 -20.14 12.74 1.04
CA GLY A 187 -20.80 12.15 -0.14
C GLY A 187 -19.86 12.06 -1.35
N LEU A 188 -18.99 13.06 -1.56
CA LEU A 188 -17.93 12.99 -2.56
C LEU A 188 -16.93 11.87 -2.27
N ALA A 189 -16.42 11.81 -1.04
CA ALA A 189 -15.48 10.78 -0.61
C ALA A 189 -16.06 9.37 -0.81
N ALA A 190 -17.31 9.15 -0.40
CA ALA A 190 -17.98 7.86 -0.58
C ALA A 190 -18.06 7.40 -2.05
N ILE A 191 -18.19 8.32 -3.01
CA ILE A 191 -18.20 7.99 -4.44
C ILE A 191 -16.79 7.78 -4.97
N VAL A 192 -15.87 8.72 -4.71
CA VAL A 192 -14.52 8.68 -5.27
C VAL A 192 -13.70 7.55 -4.67
N GLU A 193 -13.73 7.40 -3.35
CA GLU A 193 -12.96 6.38 -2.63
C GLU A 193 -13.56 4.98 -2.79
N ALA A 194 -14.82 4.82 -3.21
CA ALA A 194 -15.33 3.49 -3.58
C ALA A 194 -14.55 2.85 -4.75
N GLY A 195 -13.82 3.66 -5.53
CA GLY A 195 -13.16 3.21 -6.75
C GLY A 195 -14.15 2.97 -7.89
N GLN A 196 -13.61 2.69 -9.07
CA GLN A 196 -14.41 2.55 -10.30
C GLN A 196 -13.64 1.73 -11.34
N TYR A 197 -14.34 1.21 -12.36
CA TYR A 197 -13.77 0.27 -13.34
C TYR A 197 -14.18 0.60 -14.79
N GLU A 198 -14.80 1.76 -15.01
CA GLU A 198 -15.34 2.18 -16.32
C GLU A 198 -14.40 3.15 -17.05
N PHE A 199 -13.66 3.98 -16.30
CA PHE A 199 -12.83 5.08 -16.81
C PHE A 199 -11.36 4.80 -16.51
N ALA A 200 -10.62 4.23 -17.47
CA ALA A 200 -9.22 3.82 -17.24
C ALA A 200 -8.26 4.98 -16.89
N ASP A 201 -8.60 6.20 -17.30
CA ASP A 201 -7.89 7.45 -17.00
C ASP A 201 -8.37 8.14 -15.70
N GLY A 202 -9.41 7.60 -15.07
CA GLY A 202 -10.01 8.13 -13.86
C GLY A 202 -9.21 7.84 -12.58
N MET A 203 -9.42 8.67 -11.56
CA MET A 203 -8.99 8.39 -10.19
C MET A 203 -9.57 7.07 -9.66
N PHE A 204 -8.77 6.34 -8.86
CA PHE A 204 -9.14 5.08 -8.20
C PHE A 204 -9.68 4.02 -9.17
N TYR A 205 -9.15 3.98 -10.40
CA TYR A 205 -9.44 2.94 -11.37
C TYR A 205 -8.95 1.58 -10.87
N GLY A 206 -9.83 0.56 -10.85
CA GLY A 206 -9.52 -0.78 -10.36
C GLY A 206 -9.04 -1.76 -11.43
N GLY A 207 -8.99 -1.35 -12.71
CA GLY A 207 -8.53 -2.20 -13.82
C GLY A 207 -9.64 -2.93 -14.57
N GLY A 208 -9.27 -3.58 -15.67
CA GLY A 208 -10.16 -4.45 -16.46
C GLY A 208 -10.01 -5.95 -16.14
N GLY A 209 -9.22 -6.29 -15.14
CA GLY A 209 -8.85 -7.65 -14.76
C GLY A 209 -7.71 -7.66 -13.74
N PRO A 210 -7.28 -8.84 -13.27
CA PRO A 210 -6.15 -8.94 -12.34
C PRO A 210 -4.86 -8.47 -13.03
N VAL A 211 -4.23 -7.40 -12.52
CA VAL A 211 -2.98 -6.83 -13.07
C VAL A 211 -1.75 -7.67 -12.66
N TRP A 212 -0.56 -7.31 -13.16
CA TRP A 212 0.69 -8.01 -12.82
C TRP A 212 0.86 -8.17 -11.31
N SER A 213 0.76 -7.09 -10.55
CA SER A 213 0.95 -7.10 -9.08
C SER A 213 -0.04 -8.02 -8.36
N ASN A 214 -1.27 -8.13 -8.87
CA ASN A 214 -2.28 -9.04 -8.34
C ASN A 214 -1.89 -10.50 -8.55
N ARG A 215 -1.51 -10.85 -9.79
CA ARG A 215 -1.10 -12.23 -10.12
C ARG A 215 0.17 -12.61 -9.36
N THR A 216 1.14 -11.71 -9.29
CA THR A 216 2.38 -11.89 -8.53
C THR A 216 2.12 -12.11 -7.05
N LEU A 217 1.28 -11.29 -6.40
CA LEU A 217 0.94 -11.51 -4.99
C LEU A 217 0.29 -12.88 -4.76
N ASN A 218 -0.64 -13.27 -5.64
CA ASN A 218 -1.29 -14.59 -5.55
C ASN A 218 -0.28 -15.74 -5.73
N GLU A 219 0.69 -15.60 -6.63
CA GLU A 219 1.75 -16.59 -6.83
C GLU A 219 2.67 -16.71 -5.60
N ILE A 220 3.07 -15.56 -5.04
CA ILE A 220 3.85 -15.50 -3.80
C ILE A 220 3.10 -16.21 -2.67
N LEU A 221 1.83 -15.87 -2.43
CA LEU A 221 1.05 -16.46 -1.36
C LEU A 221 0.82 -17.97 -1.57
N LYS A 222 0.59 -18.43 -2.81
CA LYS A 222 0.53 -19.87 -3.12
C LYS A 222 1.84 -20.58 -2.80
N THR A 223 2.97 -19.92 -3.04
CA THR A 223 4.31 -20.49 -2.84
C THR A 223 4.69 -20.56 -1.37
N PHE A 224 4.37 -19.52 -0.59
CA PHE A 224 4.93 -19.34 0.76
C PHE A 224 3.91 -19.49 1.89
N ALA A 225 2.60 -19.36 1.64
CA ALA A 225 1.58 -19.34 2.69
C ALA A 225 0.76 -20.65 2.80
N GLY A 226 1.00 -21.63 1.91
CA GLY A 226 0.14 -22.83 1.81
C GLY A 226 0.07 -23.71 3.06
N ALA A 227 1.08 -23.66 3.94
CA ALA A 227 1.10 -24.41 5.20
C ALA A 227 0.59 -23.61 6.42
N ALA A 228 0.34 -22.30 6.25
CA ALA A 228 -0.04 -21.42 7.35
C ALA A 228 -1.51 -21.60 7.71
N HIS A 229 -1.79 -21.74 9.00
CA HIS A 229 -3.15 -21.83 9.56
C HIS A 229 -3.57 -20.52 10.25
N GLN A 230 -2.58 -19.73 10.69
CA GLN A 230 -2.77 -18.43 11.31
C GLN A 230 -1.95 -17.42 10.54
N VAL A 231 -2.61 -16.42 9.97
CA VAL A 231 -1.95 -15.40 9.14
C VAL A 231 -2.33 -14.02 9.65
N ILE A 232 -1.32 -13.17 9.84
CA ILE A 232 -1.50 -11.73 10.05
C ILE A 232 -0.84 -11.04 8.86
N VAL A 233 -1.58 -10.14 8.21
CA VAL A 233 -1.08 -9.36 7.07
C VAL A 233 -1.01 -7.90 7.48
N PHE A 234 0.17 -7.31 7.35
CA PHE A 234 0.36 -5.87 7.42
C PHE A 234 0.70 -5.35 6.03
N ASP A 235 -0.11 -4.43 5.54
CA ASP A 235 0.21 -3.64 4.36
C ASP A 235 0.65 -2.25 4.80
N LEU A 236 1.87 -1.86 4.45
CA LEU A 236 2.52 -0.66 4.94
C LEU A 236 2.19 0.52 4.02
N HIS A 237 1.42 1.46 4.57
CA HIS A 237 0.96 2.66 3.88
C HIS A 237 1.31 3.94 4.64
N THR A 238 1.19 5.06 3.93
CA THR A 238 1.20 6.42 4.46
C THR A 238 -0.10 7.13 4.07
N GLY A 239 -0.37 8.29 4.67
CA GLY A 239 -1.46 9.17 4.23
C GLY A 239 -2.74 9.16 5.07
N ALA A 240 -2.82 8.32 6.11
CA ALA A 240 -3.90 8.40 7.11
C ALA A 240 -3.39 9.00 8.43
N GLY A 241 -4.18 9.91 9.01
CA GLY A 241 -3.91 10.52 10.32
C GLY A 241 -2.89 11.66 10.31
N PRO A 242 -2.52 12.20 11.49
CA PRO A 242 -1.54 13.26 11.62
C PRO A 242 -0.14 12.83 11.12
N TYR A 243 0.65 13.81 10.68
CA TYR A 243 2.02 13.57 10.25
C TYR A 243 2.85 12.89 11.36
N GLY A 244 3.54 11.80 11.01
CA GLY A 244 4.39 11.04 11.94
C GLY A 244 3.65 10.20 12.97
N TYR A 245 2.32 10.11 12.90
CA TYR A 245 1.53 9.28 13.81
C TYR A 245 1.29 7.88 13.23
N PRO A 246 1.70 6.80 13.90
CA PRO A 246 1.41 5.45 13.45
C PRO A 246 -0.06 5.10 13.73
N ALA A 247 -0.82 4.75 12.68
CA ALA A 247 -2.20 4.32 12.79
C ALA A 247 -2.38 2.90 12.22
N LEU A 248 -3.20 2.08 12.88
CA LEU A 248 -3.60 0.77 12.38
C LEU A 248 -4.99 0.88 11.77
N LEU A 249 -5.08 0.79 10.44
CA LEU A 249 -6.36 0.66 9.75
C LEU A 249 -6.72 -0.82 9.64
N SER A 250 -7.78 -1.24 10.32
CA SER A 250 -8.28 -2.62 10.27
C SER A 250 -9.65 -2.66 9.62
N VAL A 251 -9.77 -3.47 8.57
CA VAL A 251 -11.06 -3.84 7.98
C VAL A 251 -11.32 -5.29 8.37
N ALA A 252 -12.26 -5.50 9.29
CA ALA A 252 -12.64 -6.83 9.75
C ALA A 252 -14.10 -7.10 9.36
N SER A 253 -14.35 -8.24 8.72
CA SER A 253 -15.71 -8.69 8.39
C SER A 253 -16.50 -9.19 9.62
N SER A 254 -15.80 -9.41 10.74
CA SER A 254 -16.36 -9.82 12.02
C SER A 254 -15.48 -9.30 13.16
N GLU A 255 -16.02 -9.22 14.38
CA GLU A 255 -15.22 -8.87 15.55
C GLU A 255 -14.13 -9.91 15.81
N HIS A 256 -12.92 -9.44 16.07
CA HIS A 256 -11.77 -10.29 16.36
C HIS A 256 -11.00 -9.73 17.55
N ALA A 257 -10.53 -10.59 18.46
CA ALA A 257 -9.78 -10.18 19.65
C ALA A 257 -8.54 -9.31 19.34
N GLY A 258 -7.97 -9.49 18.14
CA GLY A 258 -6.87 -8.66 17.62
C GLY A 258 -7.21 -7.17 17.50
N LEU A 259 -8.48 -6.78 17.39
CA LEU A 259 -8.89 -5.37 17.35
C LEU A 259 -8.62 -4.67 18.69
N ALA A 260 -8.88 -5.34 19.81
CA ALA A 260 -8.59 -4.80 21.14
C ALA A 260 -7.09 -4.65 21.39
N TRP A 261 -6.30 -5.64 20.95
CA TRP A 261 -4.84 -5.57 20.97
C TRP A 261 -4.32 -4.40 20.13
N GLY A 262 -4.82 -4.24 18.90
CA GLY A 262 -4.46 -3.12 18.03
C GLY A 262 -4.72 -1.77 18.69
N LYS A 263 -5.91 -1.58 19.30
CA LYS A 263 -6.26 -0.36 20.03
C LYS A 263 -5.32 -0.06 21.20
N SER A 264 -4.85 -1.10 21.90
CA SER A 264 -3.93 -0.92 23.04
C SER A 264 -2.55 -0.40 22.63
N ILE A 265 -2.17 -0.57 21.36
CA ILE A 265 -0.86 -0.17 20.83
C ILE A 265 -0.96 1.14 20.03
N PHE A 266 -1.94 1.23 19.13
CA PHE A 266 -2.04 2.32 18.15
C PHE A 266 -3.04 3.41 18.55
N GLY A 267 -3.81 3.19 19.62
CA GLY A 267 -4.90 4.07 20.01
C GLY A 267 -6.22 3.73 19.28
N PRO A 268 -7.26 4.55 19.49
CA PRO A 268 -8.60 4.32 18.93
C PRO A 268 -8.65 4.34 17.40
#